data_AF-A0A8M1KSF9-F1
#
_entry.id   AF-A0A8M1KSF9-F1
#
_cell.length_a   1.000
_cell.length_b   1.000
_cell.length_c   1.000
_cell.angle_alpha   90.00
_cell.angle_beta   90.00
_cell.angle_gamma   90.00
#
_symmetry.space_group_name_H-M   'P 1'
#
loop_
_entity.id
_entity.type
_entity.pdbx_description
1 polymer ?
#
loop_
_entity_poly.entity_id
_entity_poly.type
_entity_poly.pdbx_seq_one_letter_code
_entity_poly.pdbx_strand_id
1 'polypeptide(L)'
;MLNTQQLTTPEHPTTITNILNILNIQQPTQISHNSAILLHEPTTPSSPSNILIPRQHPHPPATSSSPSNSFIYQEQSSVPFLPSSEQQTQNVLKLLEGRAGLLADLGSGDGRLILGAHSMGFQCTGFEVNPVLLAYSRARVRRRAIPPTHIRFLNQDFWKTDLSKYQNVTVFLAPAVMGQLEQKLRSELPANARVVVCRFPLPDWQPSCSQGVGQEQVWAYDMPPQPCERNTTTAGDASQSQV
;
A
#
# COMPACT_ATOMS: atom_id res chain seq x y z
N MET A 1 46.55 -39.02 37.35
CA MET A 1 45.36 -38.19 37.63
C MET A 1 45.16 -37.26 36.44
N LEU A 2 44.54 -37.75 35.36
CA LEU A 2 44.09 -36.91 34.26
C LEU A 2 42.62 -36.56 34.51
N ASN A 3 42.31 -35.27 34.58
CA ASN A 3 40.98 -34.77 34.84
C ASN A 3 40.29 -34.44 33.50
N THR A 4 39.25 -35.19 33.18
CA THR A 4 38.40 -35.00 32.00
C THR A 4 37.38 -33.91 32.30
N GLN A 5 37.48 -32.76 31.63
CA GLN A 5 36.37 -31.79 31.59
C GLN A 5 35.89 -31.65 30.15
N GLN A 6 34.66 -32.14 29.91
CA GLN A 6 33.84 -31.82 28.76
C GLN A 6 33.55 -30.32 28.74
N LEU A 7 33.98 -29.62 27.69
CA LEU A 7 33.51 -28.27 27.40
C LEU A 7 32.51 -28.35 26.25
N THR A 8 31.26 -28.08 26.62
CA THR A 8 30.08 -28.01 25.78
C THR A 8 30.18 -26.85 24.78
N THR A 9 29.72 -27.08 23.55
CA THR A 9 29.53 -26.08 22.51
C THR A 9 28.42 -25.10 22.89
N PRO A 10 28.54 -23.78 22.65
CA PRO A 10 27.40 -22.89 22.75
C PRO A 10 26.56 -22.97 21.47
N GLU A 11 25.36 -23.51 21.64
CA GLU A 11 24.21 -23.41 20.73
C GLU A 11 23.88 -21.95 20.40
N HIS A 12 23.45 -21.73 19.16
CA HIS A 12 23.07 -20.44 18.58
C HIS A 12 21.55 -20.21 18.83
N PRO A 13 21.12 -19.16 19.57
CA PRO A 13 19.70 -18.80 19.61
C PRO A 13 19.42 -17.60 18.69
N THR A 14 18.69 -17.91 17.62
CA THR A 14 17.92 -16.99 16.78
C THR A 14 17.13 -16.00 17.63
N THR A 15 17.35 -14.69 17.47
CA THR A 15 16.68 -13.67 18.30
C THR A 15 15.95 -12.64 17.44
N ILE A 16 14.67 -12.93 17.16
CA ILE A 16 13.63 -11.96 16.75
C ILE A 16 13.29 -11.00 17.90
N THR A 17 13.72 -11.29 19.12
CA THR A 17 13.38 -10.53 20.34
C THR A 17 14.15 -9.20 20.48
N ASN A 18 15.16 -8.90 19.66
CA ASN A 18 15.96 -7.68 19.79
C ASN A 18 15.49 -6.47 18.95
N ILE A 19 14.40 -6.59 18.19
CA ILE A 19 13.91 -5.47 17.35
C ILE A 19 12.90 -4.57 18.10
N LEU A 20 12.28 -5.05 19.19
CA LEU A 20 11.26 -4.28 19.91
C LEU A 20 11.83 -3.22 20.88
N ASN A 21 13.13 -3.25 21.18
CA ASN A 21 13.75 -2.28 22.10
C ASN A 21 14.27 -0.99 21.41
N ILE A 22 14.20 -0.87 20.08
CA ILE A 22 14.72 0.30 19.35
C ILE A 22 13.64 1.38 19.16
N LEU A 23 12.37 1.13 19.51
CA LEU A 23 11.29 2.06 19.19
C LEU A 23 11.03 3.17 20.21
N ASN A 24 11.49 3.09 21.47
CA ASN A 24 11.33 4.12 22.52
C ASN A 24 10.07 5.01 22.37
N ILE A 25 8.90 4.37 22.23
CA ILE A 25 7.60 5.05 22.22
C ILE A 25 7.04 4.90 23.62
N GLN A 26 7.05 5.99 24.40
CA GLN A 26 6.22 6.07 25.60
C GLN A 26 4.75 5.97 25.18
N GLN A 27 4.03 4.99 25.73
CA GLN A 27 2.58 4.91 25.61
C GLN A 27 1.93 6.07 26.39
N PRO A 28 0.90 6.76 25.85
CA PRO A 28 0.06 7.60 26.68
C PRO A 28 -0.83 6.72 27.57
N THR A 29 -0.75 7.00 28.86
CA THR A 29 -1.49 6.43 29.98
C THR A 29 -3.00 6.43 29.78
N GLN A 30 -3.63 5.30 30.09
CA GLN A 30 -5.08 5.12 30.19
C GLN A 30 -5.67 6.00 31.31
N ILE A 31 -6.67 6.81 30.98
CA ILE A 31 -7.55 7.44 31.96
C ILE A 31 -8.85 6.63 31.98
N SER A 32 -9.01 5.87 33.06
CA SER A 32 -10.27 5.30 33.52
C SER A 32 -11.27 6.42 33.81
N HIS A 33 -12.50 6.32 33.31
CA HIS A 33 -13.72 6.76 34.02
C HIS A 33 -14.91 5.92 33.54
N ASN A 34 -15.47 5.16 34.48
CA ASN A 34 -16.81 4.58 34.40
C ASN A 34 -17.87 5.68 34.27
N SER A 35 -18.87 5.47 33.42
CA SER A 35 -20.25 5.90 33.66
C SER A 35 -21.20 5.12 32.73
N ALA A 36 -22.10 4.36 33.34
CA ALA A 36 -23.21 3.69 32.70
C ALA A 36 -24.30 4.70 32.35
N ILE A 37 -24.87 4.66 31.13
CA ILE A 37 -26.27 5.06 30.88
C ILE A 37 -26.89 4.15 29.80
N LEU A 38 -28.02 3.59 30.21
CA LEU A 38 -29.04 2.77 29.57
C LEU A 38 -29.61 3.38 28.28
N LEU A 39 -29.71 2.62 27.18
CA LEU A 39 -30.79 2.79 26.19
C LEU A 39 -31.19 1.45 25.53
N HIS A 40 -32.50 1.35 25.32
CA HIS A 40 -33.35 0.20 24.99
C HIS A 40 -33.15 -0.36 23.57
N GLU A 41 -33.30 -1.68 23.42
CA GLU A 41 -33.55 -2.38 22.16
C GLU A 41 -35.02 -2.23 21.73
N PRO A 42 -35.34 -2.02 20.44
CA PRO A 42 -36.70 -2.17 19.94
C PRO A 42 -36.93 -3.54 19.32
N THR A 43 -37.94 -4.23 19.86
CA THR A 43 -38.57 -5.45 19.34
C THR A 43 -39.40 -5.18 18.08
N THR A 44 -39.34 -6.13 17.13
CA THR A 44 -40.25 -6.30 15.99
C THR A 44 -41.68 -6.64 16.44
N PRO A 45 -42.73 -6.37 15.64
CA PRO A 45 -43.43 -7.52 15.02
C PRO A 45 -44.12 -7.29 13.64
N SER A 46 -44.23 -8.40 12.90
CA SER A 46 -45.24 -8.90 11.94
C SER A 46 -46.30 -8.00 11.23
N SER A 47 -46.43 -8.27 9.92
CA SER A 47 -47.53 -7.96 8.95
C SER A 47 -48.76 -8.91 9.07
N PRO A 48 -49.85 -8.89 8.24
CA PRO A 48 -50.26 -7.97 7.13
C PRO A 48 -51.79 -7.58 7.03
N SER A 49 -52.13 -6.77 5.99
CA SER A 49 -53.44 -6.57 5.28
C SER A 49 -54.42 -5.52 5.88
N ASN A 50 -55.19 -4.66 5.16
CA ASN A 50 -55.54 -4.49 3.75
C ASN A 50 -56.16 -3.08 3.49
N ILE A 51 -55.93 -2.50 2.30
CA ILE A 51 -56.78 -1.64 1.44
C ILE A 51 -57.41 -0.32 1.99
N LEU A 52 -56.99 0.84 1.42
CA LEU A 52 -57.83 1.74 0.58
C LEU A 52 -56.97 2.85 -0.08
N ILE A 53 -57.06 3.00 -1.41
CA ILE A 53 -56.36 4.01 -2.24
C ILE A 53 -57.33 5.16 -2.60
N PRO A 54 -56.85 6.40 -2.81
CA PRO A 54 -57.22 7.08 -4.06
C PRO A 54 -56.05 7.68 -4.88
N ARG A 55 -56.30 7.72 -6.19
CA ARG A 55 -55.55 8.17 -7.40
C ARG A 55 -54.85 9.55 -7.30
N GLN A 56 -53.58 9.65 -7.75
CA GLN A 56 -53.03 10.04 -9.08
C GLN A 56 -52.74 11.55 -9.29
N HIS A 57 -51.51 11.84 -9.79
CA HIS A 57 -51.13 12.59 -11.02
C HIS A 57 -49.83 13.41 -10.81
N PRO A 58 -49.08 13.80 -11.87
CA PRO A 58 -48.31 12.97 -12.82
C PRO A 58 -46.81 13.38 -12.93
N HIS A 59 -45.99 12.54 -13.56
CA HIS A 59 -44.60 12.84 -13.95
C HIS A 59 -44.53 13.84 -15.13
N PRO A 60 -43.53 14.74 -15.19
CA PRO A 60 -43.14 15.42 -16.43
C PRO A 60 -42.00 14.69 -17.17
N PRO A 61 -41.82 14.95 -18.49
CA PRO A 61 -41.08 14.10 -19.40
C PRO A 61 -39.56 14.37 -19.42
N ALA A 62 -38.81 13.36 -19.87
CA ALA A 62 -37.40 13.48 -20.22
C ALA A 62 -37.19 14.47 -21.37
N THR A 63 -36.31 15.45 -21.19
CA THR A 63 -35.70 16.20 -22.29
C THR A 63 -34.20 16.28 -22.08
N SER A 64 -33.49 15.83 -23.11
CA SER A 64 -32.05 15.90 -23.31
C SER A 64 -31.62 17.35 -23.54
N SER A 65 -30.68 17.84 -22.75
CA SER A 65 -29.63 18.75 -23.24
C SER A 65 -28.49 18.75 -22.21
N SER A 66 -27.35 18.21 -22.60
CA SER A 66 -26.11 18.29 -21.83
C SER A 66 -25.58 19.72 -21.83
N PRO A 67 -25.15 20.25 -20.68
CA PRO A 67 -24.07 21.20 -20.64
C PRO A 67 -22.83 20.53 -20.03
N SER A 68 -21.84 20.30 -20.91
CA SER A 68 -20.40 20.44 -20.65
C SER A 68 -19.87 20.18 -19.24
N ASN A 69 -19.30 18.99 -19.05
CA ASN A 69 -18.34 18.63 -17.99
C ASN A 69 -17.11 19.57 -18.02
N SER A 70 -17.23 20.76 -17.45
CA SER A 70 -16.10 21.71 -17.39
C SER A 70 -15.92 22.40 -16.04
N PHE A 71 -16.67 22.02 -15.00
CA PHE A 71 -16.62 22.72 -13.71
C PHE A 71 -16.57 21.83 -12.45
N ILE A 72 -16.22 20.55 -12.54
CA ILE A 72 -16.10 19.68 -11.35
C ILE A 72 -14.72 19.00 -11.30
N TYR A 73 -13.64 19.76 -11.38
CA TYR A 73 -12.30 19.29 -10.95
C TYR A 73 -11.48 20.45 -10.38
N GLN A 74 -12.04 21.28 -9.50
CA GLN A 74 -11.26 22.22 -8.70
C GLN A 74 -11.87 22.47 -7.32
N GLU A 75 -11.98 21.40 -6.54
CA GLU A 75 -11.79 21.52 -5.11
C GLU A 75 -10.78 20.45 -4.72
N GLN A 76 -9.61 20.88 -4.25
CA GLN A 76 -8.72 20.01 -3.47
C GLN A 76 -9.50 19.60 -2.22
N SER A 77 -10.35 18.59 -2.35
CA SER A 77 -10.91 17.86 -1.23
C SER A 77 -9.72 17.25 -0.50
N SER A 78 -9.28 17.94 0.56
CA SER A 78 -8.21 17.50 1.42
C SER A 78 -8.63 16.17 2.05
N VAL A 79 -8.26 15.06 1.42
CA VAL A 79 -8.41 13.74 2.02
C VAL A 79 -7.68 13.77 3.36
N PRO A 80 -8.37 13.56 4.49
CA PRO A 80 -7.73 13.63 5.79
C PRO A 80 -6.63 12.56 5.88
N PHE A 81 -5.51 12.93 6.48
CA PHE A 81 -4.41 11.99 6.71
C PHE A 81 -4.88 10.88 7.65
N LEU A 82 -4.86 9.65 7.16
CA LEU A 82 -5.11 8.45 7.95
C LEU A 82 -3.86 7.56 7.90
N PRO A 83 -3.09 7.46 9.00
CA PRO A 83 -1.93 6.59 9.01
C PRO A 83 -2.31 5.11 8.98
N SER A 84 -1.52 4.27 8.31
CA SER A 84 -1.59 2.82 8.47
C SER A 84 -1.34 2.42 9.93
N SER A 85 -2.11 1.50 10.48
CA SER A 85 -1.85 0.97 11.83
C SER A 85 -0.49 0.25 11.88
N GLU A 86 0.00 -0.07 13.08
CA GLU A 86 1.19 -0.92 13.23
C GLU A 86 0.97 -2.32 12.64
N GLN A 87 -0.21 -2.91 12.85
CA GLN A 87 -0.55 -4.22 12.30
C GLN A 87 -0.60 -4.20 10.77
N GLN A 88 -1.22 -3.18 10.17
CA GLN A 88 -1.25 -3.00 8.72
C GLN A 88 0.17 -2.81 8.17
N THR A 89 0.99 -2.01 8.87
CA THR A 89 2.41 -1.82 8.50
C THR A 89 3.14 -3.16 8.50
N GLN A 90 3.02 -3.97 9.55
CA GLN A 90 3.62 -5.31 9.60
C GLN A 90 3.12 -6.21 8.48
N ASN A 91 1.83 -6.15 8.14
CA ASN A 91 1.27 -6.93 7.04
C ASN A 91 1.87 -6.50 5.69
N VAL A 92 2.10 -5.21 5.45
CA VAL A 92 2.83 -4.72 4.26
C VAL A 92 4.23 -5.30 4.23
N LEU A 93 4.97 -5.24 5.34
CA LEU A 93 6.34 -5.74 5.41
C LEU A 93 6.42 -7.24 5.12
N LYS A 94 5.47 -8.04 5.63
CA LYS A 94 5.36 -9.47 5.31
C LYS A 94 5.22 -9.73 3.81
N LEU A 95 4.41 -8.94 3.10
CA LEU A 95 4.24 -9.08 1.65
C LEU A 95 5.45 -8.62 0.82
N LEU A 96 6.38 -7.88 1.45
CA LEU A 96 7.66 -7.47 0.89
C LEU A 96 8.81 -8.43 1.24
N GLU A 97 8.59 -9.47 2.06
CA GLU A 97 9.64 -10.44 2.40
C GLU A 97 10.20 -11.13 1.15
N GLY A 98 11.53 -11.29 1.11
CA GLY A 98 12.25 -11.86 -0.04
C GLY A 98 12.36 -10.93 -1.25
N ARG A 99 11.81 -9.72 -1.19
CA ARG A 99 11.96 -8.70 -2.24
C ARG A 99 13.17 -7.81 -1.94
N ALA A 100 13.70 -7.16 -2.97
CA ALA A 100 14.83 -6.25 -2.88
C ALA A 100 14.72 -5.12 -3.91
N GLY A 101 15.64 -4.16 -3.85
CA GLY A 101 15.75 -3.06 -4.82
C GLY A 101 15.12 -1.75 -4.34
N LEU A 102 14.73 -0.91 -5.30
CA LEU A 102 14.11 0.39 -5.02
C LEU A 102 12.64 0.21 -4.64
N LEU A 103 12.22 0.93 -3.60
CA LEU A 103 10.84 0.99 -3.14
C LEU A 103 10.29 2.43 -3.20
N ALA A 104 9.10 2.60 -3.76
CA ALA A 104 8.34 3.84 -3.71
C ALA A 104 7.13 3.71 -2.80
N ASP A 105 6.84 4.73 -1.99
CA ASP A 105 5.59 4.84 -1.23
C ASP A 105 4.77 6.03 -1.74
N LEU A 106 3.60 5.75 -2.32
CA LEU A 106 2.76 6.75 -2.98
C LEU A 106 1.75 7.31 -1.98
N GLY A 107 1.94 8.58 -1.57
CA GLY A 107 1.20 9.16 -0.45
C GLY A 107 1.82 8.76 0.89
N SER A 108 3.14 8.95 1.01
CA SER A 108 3.93 8.38 2.12
C SER A 108 3.60 8.92 3.52
N GLY A 109 2.87 10.03 3.60
CA GLY A 109 2.39 10.61 4.85
C GLY A 109 3.51 10.83 5.87
N ASP A 110 3.37 10.21 7.03
CA ASP A 110 4.36 10.32 8.11
C ASP A 110 5.65 9.50 7.87
N GLY A 111 5.69 8.70 6.80
CA GLY A 111 6.84 7.89 6.39
C GLY A 111 6.98 6.56 7.11
N ARG A 112 5.94 6.06 7.81
CA ARG A 112 6.04 4.79 8.56
C ARG A 112 6.33 3.57 7.68
N LEU A 113 5.70 3.46 6.50
CA LEU A 113 5.96 2.35 5.58
C LEU A 113 7.38 2.43 5.02
N ILE A 114 7.83 3.64 4.64
CA ILE A 114 9.21 3.90 4.19
C ILE A 114 10.25 3.50 5.24
N LEU A 115 10.04 3.85 6.51
CA LEU A 115 10.94 3.48 7.62
C LEU A 115 10.91 1.97 7.89
N GLY A 116 9.74 1.35 7.86
CA GLY A 116 9.58 -0.10 8.00
C GLY A 116 10.29 -0.85 6.89
N ALA A 117 10.05 -0.49 5.62
CA ALA A 117 10.72 -1.10 4.48
C ALA A 117 12.24 -0.86 4.52
N HIS A 118 12.69 0.33 4.89
CA HIS A 118 14.14 0.58 5.03
C HIS A 118 14.80 -0.39 6.03
N SER A 119 14.11 -0.77 7.11
CA SER A 119 14.63 -1.76 8.07
C SER A 119 14.80 -3.17 7.48
N MET A 120 14.14 -3.47 6.34
CA MET A 120 14.33 -4.70 5.57
C MET A 120 15.43 -4.58 4.50
N GLY A 121 16.11 -3.44 4.39
CA GLY A 121 17.20 -3.21 3.43
C GLY A 121 16.81 -2.55 2.12
N PHE A 122 15.56 -2.07 1.96
CA PHE A 122 15.15 -1.32 0.77
C PHE A 122 15.79 0.08 0.72
N GLN A 123 16.04 0.54 -0.51
CA GLN A 123 16.29 1.95 -0.80
C GLN A 123 14.96 2.62 -1.15
N CYS A 124 14.53 3.58 -0.34
CA CYS A 124 13.15 4.02 -0.30
C CYS A 124 12.97 5.47 -0.77
N THR A 125 11.91 5.72 -1.55
CA THR A 125 11.44 7.06 -1.90
C THR A 125 9.98 7.23 -1.49
N GLY A 126 9.69 8.17 -0.59
CA GLY A 126 8.33 8.55 -0.25
C GLY A 126 7.88 9.79 -1.03
N PHE A 127 6.73 9.69 -1.71
CA PHE A 127 6.10 10.82 -2.39
C PHE A 127 4.97 11.38 -1.52
N GLU A 128 5.04 12.66 -1.18
CA GLU A 128 4.05 13.32 -0.33
C GLU A 128 3.91 14.79 -0.75
N VAL A 129 2.67 15.24 -0.98
CA VAL A 129 2.35 16.62 -1.41
C VAL A 129 2.01 17.53 -0.23
N ASN A 130 1.62 16.95 0.91
CA ASN A 130 1.35 17.71 2.13
C ASN A 130 2.67 18.18 2.76
N PRO A 131 2.95 19.49 2.79
CA PRO A 131 4.23 20.01 3.27
C PRO A 131 4.48 19.74 4.76
N VAL A 132 3.43 19.64 5.57
CA VAL A 132 3.55 19.36 7.01
C VAL A 132 3.98 17.91 7.25
N LEU A 133 3.30 16.95 6.61
CA LEU A 133 3.67 15.53 6.69
C LEU A 133 5.06 15.29 6.12
N LEU A 134 5.38 15.94 5.00
CA LEU A 134 6.70 15.88 4.40
C LEU A 134 7.81 16.43 5.32
N ALA A 135 7.57 17.55 5.98
CA ALA A 135 8.52 18.10 6.95
C ALA A 135 8.72 17.14 8.14
N TYR A 136 7.63 16.53 8.62
CA TYR A 136 7.65 15.55 9.69
C TYR A 136 8.43 14.29 9.32
N SER A 137 8.16 13.69 8.16
CA SER A 137 8.83 12.48 7.69
C SER A 137 10.34 12.71 7.46
N ARG A 138 10.72 13.86 6.88
CA ARG A 138 12.12 14.27 6.75
C ARG A 138 12.80 14.46 8.11
N ALA A 139 12.11 15.04 9.10
CA ALA A 139 12.64 15.19 10.45
C ALA A 139 12.87 13.83 11.12
N ARG A 140 11.96 12.86 10.93
CA ARG A 140 12.10 11.49 11.45
C ARG A 140 13.33 10.76 10.90
N VAL A 141 13.62 10.93 9.61
CA VAL A 141 14.81 10.34 8.97
C VAL A 141 16.09 11.03 9.44
N ARG A 142 16.09 12.37 9.51
CA ARG A 142 17.23 13.14 10.03
C ARG A 142 17.59 12.76 11.48
N ARG A 143 16.59 12.62 12.35
CA ARG A 143 16.81 12.20 13.76
C ARG A 143 17.42 10.80 13.90
N ARG A 144 17.23 9.94 12.91
CA ARG A 144 17.82 8.59 12.86
C ARG A 144 19.16 8.55 12.13
N ALA A 145 19.69 9.70 11.70
CA ALA A 145 20.91 9.80 10.89
C ALA A 145 20.89 8.93 9.61
N ILE A 146 19.71 8.67 9.04
CA ILE A 146 19.59 7.87 7.81
C ILE A 146 19.94 8.77 6.62
N PRO A 147 20.91 8.39 5.77
CA PRO A 147 21.36 9.23 4.67
C PRO A 147 20.36 9.26 3.51
N PRO A 148 20.37 10.32 2.68
CA PRO A 148 19.52 10.43 1.49
C PRO A 148 19.76 9.35 0.43
N THR A 149 20.87 8.61 0.48
CA THR A 149 21.12 7.45 -0.39
C THR A 149 20.23 6.27 -0.03
N HIS A 150 19.72 6.20 1.21
CA HIS A 150 18.83 5.13 1.66
C HIS A 150 17.37 5.55 1.68
N ILE A 151 17.06 6.76 2.16
CA ILE A 151 15.67 7.26 2.21
C ILE A 151 15.59 8.69 1.70
N ARG A 152 14.65 8.94 0.78
CA ARG A 152 14.30 10.28 0.31
C ARG A 152 12.80 10.51 0.41
N PHE A 153 12.40 11.68 0.89
CA PHE A 153 11.03 12.15 0.79
C PHE A 153 10.94 13.35 -0.15
N LEU A 154 10.07 13.26 -1.16
CA LEU A 154 9.95 14.23 -2.24
C LEU A 154 8.59 14.94 -2.18
N ASN A 155 8.62 16.27 -2.28
CA ASN A 155 7.42 17.08 -2.45
C ASN A 155 6.98 16.99 -3.91
N GLN A 156 6.36 15.88 -4.28
CA GLN A 156 6.00 15.60 -5.67
C GLN A 156 4.64 14.91 -5.72
N ASP A 157 3.85 15.33 -6.69
CA ASP A 157 2.65 14.62 -7.11
C ASP A 157 3.08 13.33 -7.81
N PHE A 158 2.81 12.19 -7.15
CA PHE A 158 3.22 10.90 -7.70
C PHE A 158 2.52 10.57 -9.01
N TRP A 159 1.37 11.18 -9.33
CA TRP A 159 0.69 10.97 -10.62
C TRP A 159 1.58 11.38 -11.80
N LYS A 160 2.47 12.35 -11.59
CA LYS A 160 3.39 12.92 -12.60
C LYS A 160 4.81 12.36 -12.50
N THR A 161 5.06 11.46 -11.56
CA THR A 161 6.39 10.86 -11.38
C THR A 161 6.51 9.60 -12.20
N ASP A 162 7.68 9.41 -12.83
CA ASP A 162 8.05 8.15 -13.48
C ASP A 162 8.34 7.04 -12.46
N LEU A 163 7.56 5.96 -12.53
CA LEU A 163 7.69 4.81 -11.64
C LEU A 163 8.55 3.66 -12.20
N SER A 164 9.06 3.76 -13.43
CA SER A 164 9.74 2.65 -14.14
C SER A 164 10.99 2.09 -13.46
N LYS A 165 11.62 2.87 -12.59
CA LYS A 165 12.80 2.45 -11.82
C LYS A 165 12.48 1.69 -10.52
N TYR A 166 11.23 1.63 -10.08
CA TYR A 166 10.87 1.04 -8.79
C TYR A 166 10.44 -0.42 -8.95
N GLN A 167 11.14 -1.33 -8.28
CA GLN A 167 10.78 -2.76 -8.28
C GLN A 167 9.68 -3.06 -7.26
N ASN A 168 9.46 -2.16 -6.30
CA ASN A 168 8.48 -2.33 -5.24
C ASN A 168 7.72 -1.01 -5.02
N VAL A 169 6.41 -1.09 -4.86
CA VAL A 169 5.56 0.08 -4.58
C VAL A 169 4.64 -0.24 -3.41
N THR A 170 4.52 0.67 -2.46
CA THR A 170 3.50 0.63 -1.40
C THR A 170 2.52 1.77 -1.58
N VAL A 171 1.24 1.51 -1.29
CA VAL A 171 0.18 2.51 -1.46
C VAL A 171 -0.88 2.37 -0.39
N PHE A 172 -1.28 3.48 0.23
CA PHE A 172 -2.49 3.56 1.04
C PHE A 172 -3.28 4.83 0.70
N LEU A 173 -4.26 4.71 -0.20
CA LEU A 173 -5.03 5.83 -0.73
C LEU A 173 -6.54 5.60 -0.59
N ALA A 174 -7.33 6.62 -0.94
CA ALA A 174 -8.79 6.54 -0.94
C ALA A 174 -9.32 5.65 -2.07
N PRO A 175 -10.48 4.97 -1.90
CA PRO A 175 -11.08 4.10 -2.92
C PRO A 175 -11.28 4.78 -4.28
N ALA A 176 -11.63 6.07 -4.26
CA ALA A 176 -11.97 6.84 -5.46
C ALA A 176 -10.82 6.95 -6.48
N VAL A 177 -9.56 6.78 -6.06
CA VAL A 177 -8.40 6.89 -6.95
C VAL A 177 -7.81 5.54 -7.38
N MET A 178 -8.32 4.43 -6.85
CA MET A 178 -7.71 3.11 -7.04
C MET A 178 -7.73 2.64 -8.50
N GLY A 179 -8.77 2.96 -9.27
CA GLY A 179 -8.84 2.63 -10.71
C GLY A 179 -7.83 3.40 -11.55
N GLN A 180 -7.67 4.71 -11.30
CA GLN A 180 -6.65 5.52 -11.98
C GLN A 180 -5.23 5.08 -11.59
N LEU A 181 -5.04 4.73 -10.31
CA LEU A 181 -3.78 4.20 -9.82
C LEU A 181 -3.42 2.89 -10.53
N GLU A 182 -4.37 1.98 -10.68
CA GLU A 182 -4.15 0.70 -11.37
C GLU A 182 -3.57 0.91 -12.77
N GLN A 183 -4.18 1.81 -13.56
CA GLN A 183 -3.75 2.12 -14.91
C GLN A 183 -2.30 2.62 -14.94
N LYS A 184 -1.96 3.57 -14.06
CA LYS A 184 -0.60 4.12 -13.95
C LYS A 184 0.43 3.04 -13.58
N LEU A 185 0.13 2.22 -12.59
CA LEU A 185 1.03 1.17 -12.13
C LEU A 185 1.31 0.16 -13.25
N ARG A 186 0.26 -0.30 -13.96
CA ARG A 186 0.41 -1.23 -15.09
C ARG A 186 1.19 -0.63 -16.26
N SER A 187 1.04 0.67 -16.52
CA SER A 187 1.73 1.31 -17.64
C SER A 187 3.20 1.61 -17.38
N GLU A 188 3.58 1.89 -16.14
CA GLU A 188 4.91 2.42 -15.83
C GLU A 188 5.83 1.43 -15.12
N LEU A 189 5.31 0.49 -14.35
CA LEU A 189 6.17 -0.37 -13.55
C LEU A 189 6.96 -1.37 -14.40
N PRO A 190 8.19 -1.68 -14.00
CA PRO A 190 8.99 -2.68 -14.69
C PRO A 190 8.39 -4.08 -14.49
N ALA A 191 8.77 -5.01 -15.39
CA ALA A 191 8.40 -6.40 -15.23
C ALA A 191 8.89 -6.97 -13.89
N ASN A 192 8.14 -7.93 -13.35
CA ASN A 192 8.36 -8.53 -12.04
C ASN A 192 8.29 -7.53 -10.87
N ALA A 193 7.90 -6.27 -11.06
CA ALA A 193 7.67 -5.34 -9.95
C ALA A 193 6.54 -5.83 -9.04
N ARG A 194 6.61 -5.48 -7.76
CA ARG A 194 5.56 -5.78 -6.77
C ARG A 194 4.89 -4.50 -6.30
N VAL A 195 3.56 -4.51 -6.28
CA VAL A 195 2.74 -3.46 -5.66
C VAL A 195 2.07 -4.04 -4.43
N VAL A 196 2.19 -3.37 -3.28
CA VAL A 196 1.46 -3.69 -2.06
C VAL A 196 0.49 -2.56 -1.74
N VAL A 197 -0.80 -2.86 -1.70
CA VAL A 197 -1.87 -1.89 -1.51
C VAL A 197 -2.59 -2.16 -0.20
N CYS A 198 -2.76 -1.13 0.61
CA CYS A 198 -3.46 -1.18 1.89
C CYS A 198 -4.97 -0.97 1.72
N ARG A 199 -5.75 -1.82 2.40
CA ARG A 199 -7.21 -1.74 2.62
C ARG A 199 -8.09 -1.86 1.38
N PHE A 200 -7.86 -1.07 0.35
CA PHE A 200 -8.69 -1.00 -0.84
C PHE A 200 -7.95 -1.65 -2.02
N PRO A 201 -8.42 -2.80 -2.55
CA PRO A 201 -7.75 -3.47 -3.66
C PRO A 201 -7.84 -2.66 -4.96
N LEU A 202 -6.94 -2.97 -5.91
CA LEU A 202 -7.06 -2.53 -7.30
C LEU A 202 -8.26 -3.25 -7.96
N PRO A 203 -9.15 -2.54 -8.66
CA PRO A 203 -10.45 -3.08 -9.08
C PRO A 203 -10.36 -4.22 -10.09
N ASP A 204 -9.46 -4.14 -11.07
CA ASP A 204 -9.40 -5.06 -12.22
C ASP A 204 -8.08 -5.87 -12.27
N TRP A 205 -7.21 -5.68 -11.28
CA TRP A 205 -6.00 -6.47 -11.10
C TRP A 205 -6.23 -7.56 -10.07
N GLN A 206 -6.00 -8.82 -10.46
CA GLN A 206 -6.05 -9.93 -9.53
C GLN A 206 -4.83 -9.91 -8.59
N PRO A 207 -5.02 -9.93 -7.25
CA PRO A 207 -3.91 -9.97 -6.31
C PRO A 207 -3.23 -11.35 -6.33
N SER A 208 -1.90 -11.35 -6.21
CA SER A 208 -1.11 -12.58 -6.09
C SER A 208 -1.20 -13.18 -4.69
N CYS A 209 -1.27 -12.35 -3.66
CA CYS A 209 -1.56 -12.75 -2.28
C CYS A 209 -2.11 -11.58 -1.47
N SER A 210 -2.58 -11.87 -0.26
CA SER A 210 -3.05 -10.87 0.71
C SER A 210 -2.66 -11.25 2.13
N GLN A 211 -2.67 -10.27 3.03
CA GLN A 211 -2.37 -10.47 4.45
C GLN A 211 -3.31 -9.63 5.31
N GLY A 212 -3.74 -10.17 6.45
CA GLY A 212 -4.65 -9.49 7.37
C GLY A 212 -6.12 -9.55 6.94
N VAL A 213 -6.99 -8.89 7.71
CA VAL A 213 -8.44 -8.87 7.51
C VAL A 213 -9.01 -7.49 7.81
N GLY A 214 -10.16 -7.15 7.20
CA GLY A 214 -10.87 -5.91 7.46
C GLY A 214 -10.01 -4.68 7.19
N GLN A 215 -9.93 -3.75 8.15
CA GLN A 215 -9.19 -2.49 7.99
C GLN A 215 -7.67 -2.67 7.91
N GLU A 216 -7.16 -3.82 8.37
CA GLU A 216 -5.75 -4.21 8.41
C GLU A 216 -5.32 -5.02 7.18
N GLN A 217 -6.26 -5.31 6.27
CA GLN A 217 -5.99 -6.10 5.09
C GLN A 217 -5.10 -5.34 4.11
N VAL A 218 -4.16 -6.07 3.50
CA VAL A 218 -3.25 -5.59 2.46
C VAL A 218 -3.18 -6.60 1.33
N TRP A 219 -2.92 -6.13 0.11
CA TRP A 219 -2.97 -6.90 -1.13
C TRP A 219 -1.67 -6.74 -1.88
N ALA A 220 -1.07 -7.83 -2.37
CA ALA A 220 0.08 -7.78 -3.26
C ALA A 220 -0.33 -8.09 -4.70
N TYR A 221 0.32 -7.43 -5.63
CA TYR A 221 0.16 -7.60 -7.08
C TYR A 221 1.55 -7.66 -7.70
N ASP A 222 1.75 -8.55 -8.67
CA ASP A 222 3.02 -8.70 -9.37
C ASP A 222 2.85 -8.37 -10.85
N MET A 223 3.75 -7.54 -11.37
CA MET A 223 3.85 -7.30 -12.80
C MET A 223 4.31 -8.59 -13.50
N PRO A 224 3.72 -8.94 -14.65
CA PRO A 224 4.14 -10.13 -15.38
C PRO A 224 5.62 -10.01 -15.79
N PRO A 225 6.32 -11.15 -15.96
CA PRO A 225 7.67 -11.15 -16.50
C PRO A 225 7.67 -10.64 -17.95
N GLN A 226 8.76 -9.98 -18.37
CA GLN A 226 8.94 -9.69 -19.79
C GLN A 226 9.00 -11.01 -20.57
N PRO A 227 8.31 -11.12 -21.72
CA PRO A 227 8.54 -12.23 -22.63
C PRO A 227 10.03 -12.26 -23.02
N CYS A 228 10.69 -13.40 -22.80
CA CYS A 228 12.06 -13.58 -23.27
C CYS A 228 12.04 -13.53 -24.81
N GLU A 229 12.71 -12.55 -25.41
CA GLU A 229 12.88 -12.49 -26.86
C GLU A 229 13.67 -13.73 -27.31
N ARG A 230 12.99 -14.69 -27.92
CA ARG A 230 13.65 -15.82 -28.58
C ARG A 230 14.33 -15.28 -29.83
N ASN A 231 15.64 -15.10 -29.76
CA ASN A 231 16.48 -14.87 -30.94
C ASN A 231 16.28 -16.04 -31.92
N THR A 232 15.49 -15.83 -32.97
CA THR A 232 15.44 -16.73 -34.12
C THR A 232 16.75 -16.54 -34.89
N THR A 233 17.79 -17.28 -34.49
CA THR A 233 18.96 -17.48 -35.35
C THR A 233 18.46 -18.15 -36.61
N THR A 234 18.37 -17.37 -37.67
CA THR A 234 18.09 -17.86 -39.03
C THR A 234 19.27 -18.74 -39.39
N ALA A 235 19.04 -20.06 -39.43
CA ALA A 235 20.00 -21.01 -39.98
C ALA A 235 20.15 -20.65 -41.47
N GLY A 236 21.25 -19.95 -41.78
CA GLY A 236 21.65 -19.68 -43.15
C GLY A 236 22.03 -20.99 -43.82
N ASP A 237 21.20 -21.37 -44.78
CA ASP A 237 21.45 -22.43 -45.75
C ASP A 237 22.70 -22.08 -46.55
N ALA A 238 23.85 -22.68 -46.21
CA ALA A 238 25.05 -22.61 -47.03
C ALA A 238 24.94 -23.66 -48.14
N SER A 239 24.26 -23.28 -49.22
CA SER A 239 24.31 -24.03 -50.48
C SER A 239 25.70 -23.91 -51.11
N GLN A 240 26.22 -25.07 -51.47
CA GLN A 240 27.48 -25.34 -52.16
C GLN A 240 27.65 -24.49 -53.43
N SER A 241 28.88 -24.01 -53.67
CA SER A 241 29.35 -23.67 -55.01
C SER A 241 30.71 -24.34 -55.22
N GLN A 242 30.70 -25.46 -55.96
CA GLN A 242 31.83 -25.93 -56.76
C GLN A 242 31.92 -25.04 -58.01
N VAL A 243 33.06 -24.40 -58.25
CA VAL A 243 33.76 -24.32 -59.55
C VAL A 243 35.25 -24.16 -59.27
#